data_AF-A0A9W2XUW4-F1
#
_entry.id   AF-A0A9W2XUW4-F1
#
_cell.length_a   1.000
_cell.length_b   1.000
_cell.length_c   1.000
_cell.angle_alpha   90.00
_cell.angle_beta   90.00
_cell.angle_gamma   90.00
#
_symmetry.space_group_name_H-M   'P 1'
#
loop_
_entity.id
_entity.type
_entity.pdbx_description
1 polymer ?
#
loop_
_entity_poly.entity_id
_entity_poly.type
_entity_poly.pdbx_seq_one_letter_code
_entity_poly.pdbx_strand_id
1 'polypeptide(L)'
;MMGSVSKTVSAVAPHGKDLFLSRLKNEIIKSPLASNVLLGLILTGLENFIDMEFACPCDPAFNAFFASVYLFFPGVTASVLMLVTQGCRCKAQQELEKVLLIGSVPVIMWLVLVFLDGEYFACAKTYWSGRYVIVDKAEPQRWCEPTNSTSYMERMRLTQRWYFQSQVMGIVVLIGSLALFGLFKCSQRLFIQRPEERATGLRELIQEEEFVVNLASSSTVS
;
A
#
# COMPACT_ATOMS: atom_id res chain seq x y z
N MET A 1 4.28 -2.11 -63.74
CA MET A 1 3.50 -3.10 -62.98
C MET A 1 4.12 -3.23 -61.60
N MET A 2 3.62 -2.46 -60.63
CA MET A 2 4.04 -2.54 -59.22
C MET A 2 3.10 -3.53 -58.51
N GLY A 3 3.64 -4.68 -58.13
CA GLY A 3 2.95 -5.70 -57.36
C GLY A 3 3.04 -5.41 -55.86
N SER A 4 1.89 -5.52 -55.20
CA SER A 4 1.65 -5.40 -53.77
C SER A 4 2.20 -6.61 -52.96
N VAL A 5 2.80 -6.36 -51.79
CA VAL A 5 3.01 -7.33 -50.70
C VAL A 5 2.74 -6.58 -49.39
N SER A 6 1.50 -6.48 -48.92
CA SER A 6 0.74 -7.42 -48.06
C SER A 6 1.46 -7.87 -46.77
N LYS A 7 0.97 -7.30 -45.66
CA LYS A 7 0.65 -7.92 -44.35
C LYS A 7 1.68 -8.88 -43.74
N THR A 8 2.20 -8.54 -42.56
CA THR A 8 1.97 -9.25 -41.28
C THR A 8 2.89 -8.70 -40.19
N VAL A 9 2.35 -7.88 -39.28
CA VAL A 9 2.94 -7.71 -37.94
C VAL A 9 2.59 -8.99 -37.19
N SER A 10 3.40 -10.02 -37.42
CA SER A 10 3.30 -11.33 -36.78
C SER A 10 3.91 -11.29 -35.39
N ALA A 11 3.09 -11.66 -34.40
CA ALA A 11 3.43 -12.39 -33.19
C ALA A 11 4.86 -12.21 -32.65
N VAL A 12 5.04 -11.29 -31.70
CA VAL A 12 6.23 -11.26 -30.84
C VAL A 12 6.20 -12.51 -29.96
N ALA A 13 6.96 -13.52 -30.38
CA ALA A 13 7.22 -14.73 -29.61
C ALA A 13 7.81 -14.37 -28.23
N PRO A 14 7.48 -15.14 -27.16
CA PRO A 14 7.98 -14.90 -25.81
C PRO A 14 9.52 -14.83 -25.74
N HIS A 15 10.22 -15.55 -26.61
CA HIS A 15 11.68 -15.63 -26.67
C HIS A 15 12.39 -14.32 -27.09
N GLY A 16 11.73 -13.47 -27.90
CA GLY A 16 12.33 -12.20 -28.37
C GLY A 16 12.33 -11.10 -27.31
N LYS A 17 11.35 -11.13 -26.40
CA LYS A 17 11.26 -10.16 -25.28
C LYS A 17 12.41 -10.37 -24.29
N ASP A 18 12.70 -11.62 -23.97
CA ASP A 18 13.78 -11.97 -23.04
C ASP A 18 15.17 -11.61 -23.60
N LEU A 19 15.39 -11.81 -24.91
CA LEU A 19 16.63 -11.44 -25.59
C LEU A 19 16.83 -9.92 -25.66
N PHE A 20 15.74 -9.18 -25.90
CA PHE A 20 15.77 -7.72 -25.94
C PHE A 20 16.01 -7.12 -24.55
N LEU A 21 15.31 -7.63 -23.52
CA LEU A 21 15.50 -7.22 -22.13
C LEU A 21 16.91 -7.54 -21.61
N SER A 22 17.47 -8.68 -21.99
CA SER A 22 18.84 -9.04 -21.59
C SER A 22 19.91 -8.19 -22.28
N ARG A 23 19.74 -7.81 -23.55
CA ARG A 23 20.60 -6.82 -24.21
C ARG A 23 20.49 -5.43 -23.58
N LEU A 24 19.27 -4.95 -23.34
CA LEU A 24 19.02 -3.69 -22.63
C LEU A 24 19.72 -3.69 -21.27
N LYS A 25 19.51 -4.74 -20.47
CA LYS A 25 20.13 -4.90 -19.16
C LYS A 25 21.66 -4.87 -19.24
N ASN A 26 22.25 -5.53 -20.24
CA ASN A 26 23.70 -5.57 -20.41
C ASN A 26 24.30 -4.20 -20.80
N GLU A 27 23.58 -3.43 -21.61
CA GLU A 27 23.99 -2.08 -22.03
C GLU A 27 23.83 -1.05 -20.91
N ILE A 28 22.74 -1.17 -20.12
CA ILE A 28 22.45 -0.32 -18.95
C ILE A 28 23.48 -0.55 -17.84
N ILE A 29 23.84 -1.81 -17.56
CA ILE A 29 24.84 -2.15 -16.53
C ILE A 29 26.24 -1.64 -16.89
N LYS A 30 26.59 -1.60 -18.18
CA LYS A 30 27.92 -1.18 -18.64
C LYS A 30 28.17 0.32 -18.51
N SER A 31 27.11 1.13 -18.43
CA SER A 31 27.21 2.58 -18.48
C SER A 31 26.55 3.21 -17.26
N PRO A 32 27.32 3.64 -16.24
CA PRO A 32 26.76 4.34 -15.08
C PRO A 32 25.96 5.59 -15.47
N LEU A 33 26.28 6.23 -16.61
CA LEU A 33 25.51 7.32 -17.19
C LEU A 33 24.12 6.88 -17.69
N ALA A 34 24.02 5.74 -18.38
CA ALA A 34 22.76 5.24 -18.94
C ALA A 34 21.79 4.79 -17.85
N SER A 35 22.30 4.21 -16.76
CA SER A 35 21.51 3.87 -15.58
C SER A 35 20.93 5.11 -14.89
N ASN A 36 21.73 6.18 -14.74
CA ASN A 36 21.25 7.43 -14.13
C ASN A 36 20.21 8.13 -15.01
N VAL A 37 20.39 8.13 -16.33
CA VAL A 37 19.40 8.68 -17.28
C VAL A 37 18.10 7.87 -17.25
N LEU A 38 18.18 6.54 -17.23
CA LEU A 38 16.99 5.69 -17.16
C LEU A 38 16.22 5.86 -15.84
N LEU A 39 16.95 5.90 -14.72
CA LEU A 39 16.35 6.18 -13.40
C LEU A 39 15.73 7.58 -13.38
N GLY A 40 16.38 8.58 -13.97
CA GLY A 40 15.83 9.92 -14.15
C GLY A 40 14.53 9.92 -14.93
N LEU A 41 14.46 9.21 -16.07
CA LEU A 41 13.23 9.08 -16.87
C LEU A 41 12.10 8.39 -16.10
N ILE A 42 12.42 7.36 -15.31
CA ILE A 42 11.43 6.68 -14.45
C ILE A 42 10.94 7.63 -13.36
N LEU A 43 11.85 8.37 -12.71
CA LEU A 43 11.47 9.37 -11.69
C LEU A 43 10.60 10.46 -12.31
N THR A 44 10.96 11.03 -13.45
CA THR A 44 10.15 12.04 -14.15
C THR A 44 8.80 11.50 -14.58
N GLY A 45 8.71 10.25 -15.03
CA GLY A 45 7.44 9.60 -15.32
C GLY A 45 6.57 9.42 -14.08
N LEU A 46 7.18 9.10 -12.93
CA LEU A 46 6.50 8.93 -11.65
C LEU A 46 6.06 10.28 -11.06
N GLU A 47 6.87 11.33 -11.20
CA GLU A 47 6.52 12.71 -10.87
C GLU A 47 5.28 13.15 -11.67
N ASN A 48 5.27 12.95 -12.99
CA ASN A 48 4.10 13.29 -13.82
C ASN A 48 2.83 12.49 -13.46
N PHE A 49 2.97 11.27 -12.93
CA PHE A 49 1.83 10.48 -12.47
C PHE A 49 1.30 10.97 -11.12
N ILE A 50 2.18 11.46 -10.25
CA ILE A 50 1.82 12.11 -8.97
C ILE A 50 1.24 13.51 -9.24
N ASP A 51 1.72 14.21 -10.26
CA ASP A 51 1.26 15.52 -10.71
C ASP A 51 -0.07 15.49 -11.47
N MET A 52 -0.73 14.33 -11.57
CA MET A 52 -2.13 14.28 -11.96
C MET A 52 -2.97 15.01 -10.90
N GLU A 53 -3.11 16.32 -11.06
CA GLU A 53 -3.86 17.16 -10.14
C GLU A 53 -5.29 16.65 -10.05
N PHE A 54 -5.64 16.16 -8.86
CA PHE A 54 -7.00 15.81 -8.54
C PHE A 54 -7.89 17.04 -8.70
N ALA A 55 -8.86 16.96 -9.62
CA ALA A 55 -9.89 17.95 -9.80
C ALA A 55 -11.26 17.30 -9.59
N CYS A 56 -11.97 17.72 -8.55
CA CYS A 56 -13.30 17.19 -8.27
C CYS A 56 -14.26 17.62 -9.39
N PRO A 57 -15.04 16.71 -10.00
CA PRO A 57 -15.97 17.08 -11.07
C PRO A 57 -17.11 17.99 -10.57
N CYS A 58 -17.33 18.06 -9.25
CA CYS A 58 -18.39 18.83 -8.62
C CYS A 58 -19.77 18.51 -9.24
N ASP A 59 -20.01 17.23 -9.45
CA ASP A 59 -21.29 16.65 -9.86
C ASP A 59 -21.65 15.53 -8.88
N PRO A 60 -22.77 15.64 -8.13
CA PRO A 60 -23.16 14.65 -7.13
C PRO A 60 -23.29 13.23 -7.66
N ALA A 61 -23.56 13.03 -8.96
CA ALA A 61 -23.64 11.70 -9.55
C ALA A 61 -22.27 11.00 -9.63
N PHE A 62 -21.17 11.76 -9.75
CA PHE A 62 -19.83 11.23 -10.01
C PHE A 62 -18.82 11.51 -8.89
N ASN A 63 -19.08 12.49 -8.02
CA ASN A 63 -18.17 12.93 -6.97
C ASN A 63 -17.64 11.77 -6.10
N ALA A 64 -18.54 10.93 -5.58
CA ALA A 64 -18.16 9.81 -4.71
C ALA A 64 -17.35 8.75 -5.46
N PHE A 65 -17.77 8.38 -6.66
CA PHE A 65 -17.07 7.38 -7.47
C PHE A 65 -15.68 7.88 -7.87
N PHE A 66 -15.59 9.08 -8.44
CA PHE A 66 -14.34 9.66 -8.91
C PHE A 66 -13.33 9.84 -7.76
N ALA A 67 -13.77 10.44 -6.64
CA ALA A 67 -12.92 10.59 -5.46
C ALA A 67 -12.46 9.25 -4.89
N SER A 68 -13.31 8.22 -4.88
CA SER A 68 -12.95 6.90 -4.35
C SER A 68 -11.88 6.20 -5.20
N VAL A 69 -11.91 6.34 -6.53
CA VAL A 69 -10.90 5.75 -7.41
C VAL A 69 -9.53 6.34 -7.09
N TYR A 70 -9.42 7.67 -7.01
CA TYR A 70 -8.15 8.32 -6.67
C TYR A 70 -7.72 8.07 -5.22
N LEU A 71 -8.67 7.86 -4.30
CA LEU A 71 -8.37 7.50 -2.91
C LEU A 71 -7.64 6.16 -2.80
N PHE A 72 -8.02 5.15 -3.58
CA PHE A 72 -7.45 3.79 -3.43
C PHE A 72 -6.40 3.44 -4.48
N PHE A 73 -6.54 3.95 -5.70
CA PHE A 73 -5.73 3.50 -6.83
C PHE A 73 -4.22 3.65 -6.61
N PRO A 74 -3.68 4.82 -6.18
CA PRO A 74 -2.24 4.98 -6.00
C PRO A 74 -1.66 4.13 -4.87
N GLY A 75 -2.41 3.98 -3.76
CA GLY A 75 -2.01 3.10 -2.65
C GLY A 75 -1.94 1.63 -3.07
N VAL A 76 -2.94 1.15 -3.82
CA VAL A 76 -2.99 -0.23 -4.32
C VAL A 76 -1.89 -0.48 -5.35
N THR A 77 -1.66 0.42 -6.30
CA THR A 77 -0.60 0.25 -7.31
C THR A 77 0.78 0.25 -6.67
N ALA A 78 1.05 1.13 -5.70
CA ALA A 78 2.30 1.14 -4.94
C ALA A 78 2.50 -0.15 -4.13
N SER A 79 1.43 -0.67 -3.52
CA SER A 79 1.45 -1.95 -2.80
C SER A 79 1.80 -3.12 -3.73
N VAL A 80 1.13 -3.23 -4.88
CA VAL A 80 1.43 -4.28 -5.87
C VAL A 80 2.86 -4.18 -6.38
N LEU A 81 3.35 -2.97 -6.67
CA LEU A 81 4.72 -2.76 -7.13
C LEU A 81 5.74 -3.18 -6.06
N MET A 82 5.49 -2.85 -4.78
CA MET A 82 6.33 -3.27 -3.68
C MET A 82 6.36 -4.79 -3.53
N LEU A 83 5.22 -5.46 -3.67
CA LEU A 83 5.12 -6.93 -3.60
C LEU A 83 5.83 -7.63 -4.77
N VAL A 84 5.73 -7.07 -5.99
CA VAL A 84 6.38 -7.61 -7.19
C VAL A 84 7.90 -7.45 -7.11
N THR A 85 8.39 -6.28 -6.68
CA THR A 85 9.84 -5.99 -6.60
C THR A 85 10.55 -6.80 -5.51
N GLN A 86 9.88 -7.14 -4.42
CA GLN A 86 10.45 -7.96 -3.35
C GLN A 86 10.50 -9.45 -3.68
N GLY A 87 9.93 -9.88 -4.81
CA GLY A 87 9.98 -11.26 -5.28
C GLY A 87 9.29 -12.22 -4.33
N CYS A 88 7.96 -12.31 -4.39
CA CYS A 88 7.18 -13.34 -3.69
C CYS A 88 7.71 -14.74 -4.09
N ARG A 89 8.46 -15.40 -3.19
CA ARG A 89 8.94 -16.77 -3.41
C ARG A 89 7.93 -17.69 -2.76
N CYS A 90 7.18 -18.44 -3.58
CA CYS A 90 6.08 -19.32 -3.18
C CYS A 90 6.47 -20.32 -2.06
N LYS A 91 6.33 -19.93 -0.79
CA LYS A 91 6.20 -20.83 0.36
C LYS A 91 5.01 -20.35 1.20
N ALA A 92 3.90 -21.08 1.10
CA ALA A 92 2.54 -20.62 1.39
C ALA A 92 2.24 -20.05 2.79
N GLN A 93 3.05 -20.31 3.83
CA GLN A 93 2.78 -19.81 5.19
C GLN A 93 3.65 -18.64 5.66
N GLN A 94 4.91 -18.52 5.21
CA GLN A 94 5.78 -17.38 5.57
C GLN A 94 5.52 -16.13 4.72
N GLU A 95 4.89 -16.31 3.56
CA GLU A 95 4.65 -15.23 2.61
C GLU A 95 3.43 -14.38 2.99
N LEU A 96 2.39 -14.96 3.62
CA LEU A 96 1.20 -14.19 4.01
C LEU A 96 1.53 -13.08 5.02
N GLU A 97 2.43 -13.36 5.97
CA GLU A 97 2.89 -12.36 6.94
C GLU A 97 3.68 -11.24 6.23
N LYS A 98 4.60 -11.58 5.32
CA LYS A 98 5.38 -10.56 4.58
C LYS A 98 4.49 -9.73 3.66
N VAL A 99 3.54 -10.37 2.99
CA VAL A 99 2.56 -9.70 2.13
C VAL A 99 1.71 -8.73 2.95
N LEU A 100 1.25 -9.15 4.13
CA LEU A 100 0.49 -8.27 5.04
C LEU A 100 1.35 -7.16 5.63
N LEU A 101 2.55 -7.44 6.14
CA LEU A 101 3.37 -6.43 6.83
C LEU A 101 4.01 -5.43 5.87
N ILE A 102 4.47 -5.89 4.72
CA ILE A 102 5.22 -5.03 3.79
C ILE A 102 4.30 -4.45 2.73
N GLY A 103 3.35 -5.24 2.21
CA GLY A 103 2.39 -4.78 1.22
C GLY A 103 1.36 -3.78 1.78
N SER A 104 1.02 -3.84 3.07
CA SER A 104 0.05 -2.90 3.65
C SER A 104 0.64 -1.51 3.93
N VAL A 105 1.96 -1.38 4.11
CA VAL A 105 2.60 -0.11 4.47
C VAL A 105 2.32 0.99 3.43
N PRO A 106 2.52 0.77 2.11
CA PRO A 106 2.16 1.77 1.10
C PRO A 106 0.69 2.17 1.12
N VAL A 107 -0.21 1.21 1.35
CA VAL A 107 -1.66 1.46 1.38
C VAL A 107 -2.02 2.31 2.61
N ILE A 108 -1.53 1.93 3.79
CA ILE A 108 -1.81 2.63 5.04
C ILE A 108 -1.24 4.05 4.97
N MET A 109 0.01 4.21 4.54
CA MET A 109 0.65 5.51 4.39
C MET A 109 -0.14 6.39 3.42
N TRP A 110 -0.52 5.85 2.25
CA TRP A 110 -1.33 6.56 1.27
C TRP A 110 -2.68 7.03 1.85
N LEU A 111 -3.40 6.13 2.52
CA LEU A 111 -4.68 6.46 3.15
C LEU A 111 -4.52 7.55 4.21
N VAL A 112 -3.49 7.47 5.06
CA VAL A 112 -3.22 8.50 6.07
C VAL A 112 -2.96 9.85 5.40
N LEU A 113 -2.10 9.91 4.38
CA LEU A 113 -1.81 11.15 3.66
C LEU A 113 -3.07 11.75 3.04
N VAL A 114 -3.87 10.94 2.35
CA VAL A 114 -5.11 11.40 1.70
C VAL A 114 -6.16 11.84 2.72
N PHE A 115 -6.30 11.14 3.85
CA PHE A 115 -7.24 11.55 4.89
C PHE A 115 -6.80 12.83 5.61
N LEU A 116 -5.49 13.02 5.83
CA LEU A 116 -4.95 14.25 6.41
C LEU A 116 -5.13 15.45 5.47
N ASP A 117 -4.95 15.26 4.17
CA ASP A 117 -5.23 16.30 3.17
C ASP A 117 -6.73 16.60 3.07
N GLY A 118 -7.56 15.55 2.95
CA GLY A 118 -9.02 15.64 3.08
C GLY A 118 -9.77 16.10 1.83
N GLU A 119 -9.07 16.48 0.75
CA GLU A 119 -9.70 16.94 -0.51
C GLU A 119 -10.59 15.86 -1.16
N TYR A 120 -10.13 14.61 -1.16
CA TYR A 120 -10.86 13.45 -1.71
C TYR A 120 -12.10 13.14 -0.88
N PHE A 121 -11.98 13.19 0.45
CA PHE A 121 -13.10 12.94 1.36
C PHE A 121 -14.16 14.03 1.25
N ALA A 122 -13.74 15.29 1.19
CA ALA A 122 -14.64 16.42 0.98
C ALA A 122 -15.34 16.35 -0.38
N CYS A 123 -14.63 16.02 -1.46
CA CYS A 123 -15.24 15.79 -2.77
C CYS A 123 -16.26 14.64 -2.71
N ALA A 124 -15.92 13.49 -2.13
CA ALA A 124 -16.81 12.34 -2.03
C ALA A 124 -18.12 12.63 -1.26
N LYS A 125 -18.07 13.54 -0.28
CA LYS A 125 -19.24 13.97 0.51
C LYS A 125 -20.03 15.12 -0.11
N THR A 126 -19.48 15.76 -1.13
CA THR A 126 -20.12 16.89 -1.80
C THR A 126 -21.31 16.41 -2.63
N TYR A 127 -22.51 16.85 -2.24
CA TYR A 127 -23.78 16.46 -2.88
C TYR A 127 -24.37 17.55 -3.79
N TRP A 128 -23.64 18.64 -4.03
CA TRP A 128 -24.09 19.72 -4.89
C TRP A 128 -23.26 19.83 -6.15
N SER A 129 -23.90 20.37 -7.19
CA SER A 129 -23.21 20.80 -8.39
C SER A 129 -22.46 22.11 -8.15
N GLY A 130 -21.30 22.27 -8.76
CA GLY A 130 -20.48 23.44 -8.56
C GLY A 130 -19.32 23.54 -9.53
N ARG A 131 -18.43 24.49 -9.26
CA ARG A 131 -17.16 24.64 -9.97
C ARG A 131 -16.03 24.31 -9.01
N TYR A 132 -15.06 23.54 -9.46
CA TYR A 132 -13.86 23.29 -8.68
C TYR A 132 -13.00 24.56 -8.64
N VAL A 133 -12.73 25.07 -7.45
CA VAL A 133 -11.95 26.30 -7.24
C VAL A 133 -10.90 26.10 -6.17
N ILE A 134 -9.80 26.84 -6.32
CA ILE A 134 -8.70 26.93 -5.36
C ILE A 134 -8.82 28.30 -4.70
N VAL A 135 -8.93 28.33 -3.38
CA VAL A 135 -8.97 29.59 -2.62
C VAL A 135 -7.60 29.81 -2.01
N ASP A 136 -6.90 30.84 -2.48
CA ASP A 136 -5.60 31.26 -1.96
C ASP A 136 -5.78 31.91 -0.58
N LYS A 137 -5.81 31.09 0.47
CA LYS A 137 -5.59 31.50 1.86
C LYS A 137 -4.19 31.03 2.27
N ALA A 138 -3.79 31.31 3.51
CA ALA A 138 -2.50 30.86 4.06
C ALA A 138 -2.22 29.35 3.85
N GLU A 139 -3.27 28.54 3.68
CA GLU A 139 -3.24 27.23 3.00
C GLU A 139 -4.22 27.24 1.81
N PRO A 140 -3.78 26.89 0.59
CA PRO A 140 -4.66 26.83 -0.58
C PRO A 140 -5.74 25.76 -0.35
N GLN A 141 -6.99 26.18 -0.20
CA GLN A 141 -8.11 25.28 0.05
C GLN A 141 -8.86 25.00 -1.26
N ARG A 142 -8.85 23.74 -1.70
CA ARG A 142 -9.58 23.28 -2.89
C ARG A 142 -10.99 22.83 -2.52
N TRP A 143 -12.01 23.26 -3.26
CA TRP A 143 -13.39 22.85 -2.99
C TRP A 143 -14.33 23.07 -4.18
N CYS A 144 -15.56 22.54 -4.07
CA CYS A 144 -16.62 22.75 -5.04
C CYS A 144 -17.47 23.98 -4.68
N GLU A 145 -17.18 25.10 -5.33
CA GLU A 145 -17.96 26.34 -5.20
C GLU A 145 -19.38 26.14 -5.77
N PRO A 146 -20.43 26.38 -4.98
CA PRO A 146 -21.80 26.20 -5.43
C PRO A 146 -22.21 27.26 -6.44
N THR A 147 -22.98 26.88 -7.46
CA THR A 147 -23.54 27.84 -8.44
C THR A 147 -24.52 28.84 -7.80
N ASN A 148 -25.09 28.51 -6.63
CA ASN A 148 -26.07 29.34 -5.92
C ASN A 148 -25.43 30.01 -4.69
N SER A 149 -25.30 31.33 -4.74
CA SER A 149 -24.63 32.16 -3.73
C SER A 149 -25.36 32.20 -2.38
N THR A 150 -26.66 31.91 -2.32
CA THR A 150 -27.45 31.92 -1.07
C THR A 150 -26.96 30.87 -0.06
N SER A 151 -26.29 29.83 -0.54
CA SER A 151 -25.80 28.70 0.28
C SER A 151 -24.28 28.67 0.45
N TYR A 152 -23.57 29.69 -0.04
CA TYR A 152 -22.11 29.72 -0.08
C TYR A 152 -21.47 29.49 1.29
N MET A 153 -21.86 30.30 2.29
CA MET A 153 -21.26 30.25 3.63
C MET A 153 -21.57 28.93 4.35
N GLU A 154 -22.76 28.37 4.15
CA GLU A 154 -23.17 27.11 4.76
C GLU A 154 -22.39 25.93 4.16
N ARG A 155 -22.27 25.88 2.83
CA ARG A 155 -21.51 24.83 2.12
C ARG A 155 -20.02 24.91 2.41
N MET A 156 -19.48 26.12 2.57
CA MET A 156 -18.10 26.31 3.00
C MET A 156 -17.86 25.72 4.40
N ARG A 157 -18.75 25.98 5.36
CA ARG A 157 -18.66 25.39 6.71
C ARG A 157 -18.79 23.88 6.70
N LEU A 158 -19.70 23.32 5.90
CA LEU A 158 -19.83 21.87 5.72
C LEU A 158 -18.54 21.26 5.16
N THR A 159 -17.96 21.91 4.15
CA THR A 159 -16.69 21.49 3.56
C THR A 159 -15.59 21.46 4.61
N GLN A 160 -15.40 22.55 5.37
CA GLN A 160 -14.43 22.59 6.47
C GLN A 160 -14.67 21.51 7.52
N ARG A 161 -15.93 21.21 7.84
CA ARG A 161 -16.29 20.11 8.75
C ARG A 161 -15.87 18.75 8.19
N TRP A 162 -16.01 18.51 6.89
CA TRP A 162 -15.55 17.27 6.25
C TRP A 162 -14.02 17.17 6.22
N TYR A 163 -13.30 18.26 6.01
CA TYR A 163 -11.84 18.30 6.15
C TYR A 163 -11.42 17.91 7.57
N PHE A 164 -12.03 18.52 8.59
CA PHE A 164 -11.76 18.17 9.99
C PHE A 164 -12.09 16.70 10.29
N GLN A 165 -13.25 16.21 9.84
CA GLN A 165 -13.62 14.80 10.01
C GLN A 165 -12.63 13.85 9.32
N SER A 166 -12.16 14.22 8.12
CA SER A 166 -11.17 13.46 7.37
C SER A 166 -9.85 13.39 8.13
N GLN A 167 -9.35 14.52 8.65
CA GLN A 167 -8.11 14.55 9.43
C GLN A 167 -8.20 13.69 10.69
N VAL A 168 -9.32 13.78 11.42
CA VAL A 168 -9.58 12.92 12.59
C VAL A 168 -9.60 11.45 12.19
N MET A 169 -10.25 11.09 11.08
CA MET A 169 -10.22 9.73 10.56
C MET A 169 -8.81 9.28 10.18
N GLY A 170 -8.00 10.14 9.56
CA GLY A 170 -6.61 9.85 9.22
C GLY A 170 -5.76 9.55 10.45
N ILE A 171 -5.91 10.33 11.52
CA ILE A 171 -5.23 10.10 12.81
C ILE A 171 -5.71 8.78 13.45
N VAL A 172 -7.01 8.50 13.42
CA VAL A 172 -7.56 7.24 13.94
C VAL A 172 -7.04 6.03 13.16
N VAL A 173 -6.96 6.12 11.83
CA VAL A 173 -6.38 5.07 10.98
C VAL A 173 -4.90 4.86 11.31
N LEU A 174 -4.14 5.95 11.49
CA LEU A 174 -2.72 5.87 11.87
C LEU A 174 -2.54 5.17 13.22
N ILE A 175 -3.19 5.64 14.28
CA ILE A 175 -3.09 5.06 15.63
C ILE A 175 -3.59 3.62 15.63
N GLY A 176 -4.73 3.35 14.99
CA GLY A 176 -5.32 2.02 14.88
C GLY A 176 -4.40 1.04 14.15
N SER A 177 -3.79 1.46 13.04
CA SER A 177 -2.85 0.62 12.30
C SER A 177 -1.59 0.29 13.10
N LEU A 178 -1.03 1.26 13.85
CA LEU A 178 0.12 1.06 14.73
C LEU A 178 -0.21 0.12 15.90
N ALA A 179 -1.39 0.30 16.51
CA ALA A 179 -1.86 -0.58 17.58
C ALA A 179 -2.07 -2.02 17.09
N LEU A 180 -2.73 -2.20 15.93
CA LEU A 180 -2.93 -3.50 15.30
C LEU A 180 -1.59 -4.17 14.95
N PHE A 181 -0.65 -3.41 14.37
CA PHE A 181 0.69 -3.91 14.06
C PHE A 181 1.45 -4.34 15.33
N GLY A 182 1.38 -3.53 16.38
CA GLY A 182 1.97 -3.84 17.69
C GLY A 182 1.36 -5.08 18.34
N LEU A 183 0.03 -5.19 18.36
CA LEU A 183 -0.69 -6.36 18.86
C LEU A 183 -0.39 -7.62 18.05
N PHE A 184 -0.33 -7.50 16.72
CA PHE A 184 0.04 -8.60 15.85
C PHE A 184 1.45 -9.09 16.15
N LYS A 185 2.44 -8.18 16.22
CA LYS A 185 3.82 -8.53 16.56
C LYS A 185 3.96 -9.10 17.96
N CYS A 186 3.23 -8.56 18.94
CA CYS A 186 3.20 -9.09 20.31
C CYS A 186 2.62 -10.51 20.34
N SER A 187 1.46 -10.71 19.70
CA SER A 187 0.79 -12.01 19.61
C SER A 187 1.66 -13.06 18.91
N GLN A 188 2.38 -12.66 17.86
CA GLN A 188 3.34 -13.54 17.19
C GLN A 188 4.51 -13.96 18.09
N ARG A 189 5.10 -13.01 18.84
CA ARG A 189 6.18 -13.36 19.78
C ARG A 189 5.70 -14.34 20.85
N LEU A 190 4.50 -14.11 21.41
CA LEU A 190 3.90 -15.04 22.38
C LEU A 190 3.59 -16.41 21.76
N PHE A 191 3.16 -16.47 20.50
CA PHE A 191 2.89 -17.73 19.81
C PHE A 191 4.18 -18.51 19.50
N ILE A 192 5.28 -17.84 19.16
CA ILE A 192 6.58 -18.46 18.86
C ILE A 192 7.28 -18.95 20.15
N GLN A 193 7.14 -18.25 21.28
CA GLN A 193 7.71 -18.73 22.55
C GLN A 193 6.98 -19.95 23.13
N ARG A 194 5.65 -20.05 22.94
CA ARG A 194 4.83 -21.13 23.51
C ARG A 194 5.30 -22.57 23.15
N PRO A 195 5.73 -22.91 21.92
CA PRO A 195 6.25 -24.24 21.61
C PRO A 195 7.64 -24.52 22.21
N GLU A 196 8.50 -23.51 22.40
CA GLU A 196 9.85 -23.67 22.95
C GLU A 196 9.82 -23.90 24.47
N GLU A 197 8.99 -23.14 25.21
CA GLU A 197 8.78 -23.38 26.64
C GLU A 197 8.13 -24.75 26.92
N ARG A 198 7.16 -25.18 26.09
CA ARG A 198 6.52 -26.49 26.22
C ARG A 198 7.50 -27.64 25.95
N ALA A 199 8.43 -27.47 25.01
CA ALA A 199 9.46 -28.47 24.73
C ALA A 199 10.51 -28.55 25.85
N THR A 200 10.84 -27.42 26.47
CA THR A 200 11.84 -27.36 27.54
C THR A 200 11.27 -27.95 28.85
N GLY A 201 10.04 -27.60 29.22
CA GLY A 201 9.39 -28.17 30.41
C GLY A 201 9.10 -29.67 30.32
N LEU A 202 8.79 -30.19 29.12
CA LEU A 202 8.61 -31.64 28.94
C LEU A 202 9.92 -32.43 29.07
N ARG A 203 11.04 -31.83 28.65
CA ARG A 203 12.37 -32.44 28.78
C ARG A 203 12.82 -32.53 30.24
N GLU A 204 12.52 -31.51 31.06
CA GLU A 204 12.83 -31.56 32.50
C GLU A 204 12.00 -32.61 33.24
N LEU A 205 10.72 -32.77 32.89
CA LEU A 205 9.85 -33.81 33.49
C LEU A 205 10.33 -35.24 33.16
N ILE A 206 10.76 -35.49 31.92
CA ILE A 206 11.31 -36.80 31.52
C ILE A 206 12.61 -37.09 32.30
N GLN A 207 13.44 -36.07 32.53
CA GLN A 207 14.69 -36.22 33.26
C GLN A 207 14.47 -36.46 34.76
N GLU A 208 13.42 -35.87 35.37
CA GLU A 208 13.02 -36.20 36.74
C GLU A 208 12.49 -37.63 36.86
N GLU A 209 11.67 -38.11 35.91
CA GLU A 209 11.19 -39.49 35.96
C GLU A 209 12.32 -40.52 35.82
N GLU A 210 13.29 -40.31 34.92
CA GLU A 210 14.47 -41.17 34.81
C GLU A 210 15.30 -41.19 36.11
N PHE A 211 15.43 -40.05 36.79
CA PHE A 211 16.17 -39.98 38.05
C PHE A 211 15.49 -40.78 39.17
N VAL A 212 14.16 -40.68 39.30
CA VAL A 212 13.38 -41.41 40.31
C VAL A 212 13.40 -42.93 40.07
N VAL A 213 13.28 -43.36 38.81
CA VAL A 213 13.35 -44.80 38.45
C VAL A 213 14.71 -45.41 38.79
N ASN A 214 15.81 -44.69 38.52
CA ASN A 214 17.16 -45.14 38.86
C ASN A 214 17.36 -45.29 40.38
N LEU A 215 16.83 -44.37 41.19
CA LEU A 215 16.85 -44.46 42.65
C LEU A 215 16.07 -45.66 43.20
N ALA A 216 14.90 -45.97 42.62
CA ALA A 216 14.09 -47.12 43.01
C ALA A 216 14.74 -48.48 42.68
N SER A 217 15.47 -48.56 41.55
CA SER A 217 16.21 -49.78 41.19
C SER A 217 17.43 -50.06 42.09
N SER A 218 18.05 -49.01 42.65
CA SER A 218 19.22 -49.15 43.53
C SER A 218 18.85 -49.66 44.93
N SER A 219 17.63 -49.38 45.37
CA SER A 219 17.12 -49.73 46.71
C SER A 219 16.53 -51.14 46.80
N THR A 220 16.34 -51.85 45.68
CA THR A 220 15.82 -53.22 45.63
C THR A 220 16.91 -54.30 45.51
N VAL A 221 18.19 -53.90 45.41
CA VAL A 221 19.35 -54.80 45.25
C VAL A 221 20.21 -54.87 46.53
N SER A 222 19.78 -54.25 47.63
CA SER A 222 20.44 -54.38 48.96
C SER A 222 19.66 -55.28 49.91
#